data_AF-A0A7T5RF59-F1
#
_entry.id   AF-A0A7T5RF59-F1
#
_cell.length_a   1.000
_cell.length_b   1.000
_cell.length_c   1.000
_cell.angle_alpha   90.00
_cell.angle_beta   90.00
_cell.angle_gamma   90.00
#
_symmetry.space_group_name_H-M   'P 1'
#
loop_
_entity.id
_entity.type
_entity.pdbx_description
1 polymer ?
#
loop_
_entity_poly.entity_id
_entity_poly.type
_entity_poly.pdbx_seq_one_letter_code
_entity_poly.pdbx_strand_id
1 'polypeptide(L)'
;MAKSHLKRALITGAMLVAPILVLAEEDVNTRGNLRAERQNIRQEAQQKRQAVMLEAKNKREAFKAEAQKRVDALKKRVGEERAKRIEQFFNQMVRKFENAIDRLNGLADRIESRLNKSEEAGNDVSKIKDQLKSARDKISAAETALNEAKAKFKEMANSQNPKEAFRQVKALVQGVAQKIKDAHRALVDVVKSIKGLRLGSEATSTSSR
;
A
#
# COMPACT_ATOMS: atom_id res chain seq x y z
N MET A 1 54.51 -27.27 -63.01
CA MET A 1 55.39 -26.74 -61.94
C MET A 1 54.65 -26.93 -60.62
N ALA A 2 54.81 -28.04 -59.90
CA ALA A 2 55.92 -28.39 -59.01
C ALA A 2 56.12 -27.38 -57.85
N LYS A 3 55.60 -27.68 -56.66
CA LYS A 3 56.38 -28.11 -55.48
C LYS A 3 55.56 -28.07 -54.20
N SER A 4 55.67 -29.17 -53.47
CA SER A 4 55.56 -29.33 -52.01
C SER A 4 56.21 -28.19 -51.21
N HIS A 5 55.88 -28.02 -49.93
CA HIS A 5 56.82 -28.32 -48.84
C HIS A 5 56.19 -28.12 -47.45
N LEU A 6 56.14 -29.24 -46.75
CA LEU A 6 56.37 -29.43 -45.31
C LEU A 6 57.34 -28.40 -44.69
N LYS A 7 56.99 -27.81 -43.54
CA LYS A 7 57.96 -27.48 -42.48
C LYS A 7 57.36 -27.72 -41.09
N ARG A 8 57.97 -28.68 -40.39
CA ARG A 8 57.93 -28.87 -38.94
C ARG A 8 58.96 -27.93 -38.28
N ALA A 9 58.66 -27.44 -37.08
CA ALA A 9 59.55 -27.05 -35.95
C ALA A 9 58.68 -26.19 -35.00
N LEU A 10 58.21 -26.60 -33.82
CA LEU A 10 58.90 -27.05 -32.60
C LEU A 10 59.94 -26.02 -32.14
N ILE A 11 59.64 -25.29 -31.06
CA ILE A 11 60.56 -24.70 -30.06
C ILE A 11 59.68 -24.06 -28.94
N THR A 12 59.60 -24.80 -27.83
CA THR A 12 59.77 -24.37 -26.44
C THR A 12 59.44 -22.93 -26.02
N GLY A 13 58.69 -22.82 -24.92
CA GLY A 13 59.06 -21.93 -23.82
C GLY A 13 58.01 -20.90 -23.42
N ALA A 14 57.28 -21.19 -22.34
CA ALA A 14 57.11 -20.30 -21.17
C ALA A 14 55.91 -20.78 -20.35
N MET A 15 56.20 -21.46 -19.24
CA MET A 15 55.35 -21.44 -18.06
C MET A 15 55.10 -19.97 -17.68
N LEU A 16 53.86 -19.51 -17.85
CA LEU A 16 53.34 -18.39 -17.08
C LEU A 16 52.26 -18.96 -16.16
N VAL A 17 52.73 -19.37 -14.98
CA VAL A 17 51.89 -19.53 -13.79
C VAL A 17 51.32 -18.15 -13.49
N ALA A 18 50.11 -17.88 -13.96
CA ALA A 18 49.33 -16.74 -13.49
C ALA A 18 48.80 -17.11 -12.09
N PRO A 19 49.07 -16.29 -11.06
CA PRO A 19 48.58 -16.55 -9.71
C PRO A 19 47.05 -16.50 -9.69
N ILE A 20 46.44 -17.64 -9.37
CA ILE A 20 45.07 -17.74 -8.89
C ILE A 20 45.06 -17.08 -7.51
N LEU A 21 44.80 -15.78 -7.40
CA LEU A 21 44.33 -15.18 -6.14
C LEU A 21 43.89 -13.70 -6.25
N VAL A 22 42.88 -13.37 -7.05
CA VAL A 22 42.12 -12.11 -6.83
C VAL A 22 40.68 -12.32 -7.27
N LEU A 23 39.76 -12.46 -6.32
CA LEU A 23 38.33 -12.11 -6.41
C LEU A 23 37.64 -12.50 -5.09
N ALA A 24 37.83 -11.70 -4.04
CA ALA A 24 37.07 -11.82 -2.79
C ALA A 24 36.79 -10.46 -2.12
N GLU A 25 36.81 -9.35 -2.87
CA GLU A 25 36.55 -8.00 -2.31
C GLU A 25 35.39 -7.23 -2.96
N GLU A 26 34.73 -7.74 -4.01
CA GLU A 26 33.62 -7.02 -4.67
C GLU A 26 32.22 -7.28 -4.07
N ASP A 27 32.07 -8.25 -3.16
CA ASP A 27 30.75 -8.73 -2.69
C ASP A 27 30.18 -7.89 -1.51
N VAL A 28 31.02 -7.12 -0.81
CA VAL A 28 30.58 -6.29 0.34
C VAL A 28 29.98 -4.96 -0.13
N ASN A 29 30.55 -4.38 -1.20
CA ASN A 29 30.17 -3.06 -1.71
C ASN A 29 28.83 -3.10 -2.48
N THR A 30 28.60 -4.18 -3.25
CA THR A 30 27.32 -4.45 -3.93
C THR A 30 26.18 -4.69 -2.94
N ARG A 31 26.40 -5.42 -1.85
CA ARG A 31 25.39 -5.64 -0.79
C ARG A 31 25.07 -4.35 0.00
N GLY A 32 26.08 -3.51 0.24
CA GLY A 32 25.91 -2.19 0.85
C GLY A 32 25.04 -1.28 -0.03
N ASN A 33 25.34 -1.21 -1.33
CA ASN A 33 24.59 -0.41 -2.30
C ASN A 33 23.16 -0.92 -2.50
N LEU A 34 22.94 -2.24 -2.57
CA LEU A 34 21.60 -2.84 -2.64
C LEU A 34 20.76 -2.55 -1.40
N ARG A 35 21.37 -2.51 -0.21
CA ARG A 35 20.66 -2.14 1.04
C ARG A 35 20.29 -0.66 1.05
N ALA A 36 21.21 0.21 0.64
CA ALA A 36 20.96 1.66 0.55
C ALA A 36 19.86 1.98 -0.47
N GLU A 37 19.89 1.35 -1.65
CA GLU A 37 18.88 1.53 -2.69
C GLU A 37 17.49 1.05 -2.22
N ARG A 38 17.42 -0.11 -1.55
CA ARG A 38 16.17 -0.58 -0.92
C ARG A 38 15.64 0.36 0.16
N GLN A 39 16.53 0.96 0.96
CA GLN A 39 16.12 1.95 1.97
C GLN A 39 15.56 3.21 1.31
N ASN A 40 16.17 3.69 0.22
CA ASN A 40 15.70 4.86 -0.53
C ASN A 40 14.32 4.61 -1.16
N ILE A 41 14.14 3.49 -1.84
CA ILE A 41 12.83 3.10 -2.41
C ILE A 41 11.76 3.01 -1.31
N ARG A 42 12.13 2.50 -0.14
CA ARG A 42 11.22 2.41 1.01
C ARG A 42 10.84 3.79 1.56
N GLN A 43 11.82 4.68 1.71
CA GLN A 43 11.57 6.05 2.16
C GLN A 43 10.69 6.80 1.16
N GLU A 44 10.96 6.68 -0.13
CA GLU A 44 10.15 7.30 -1.17
C GLU A 44 8.71 6.76 -1.15
N ALA A 45 8.53 5.43 -1.01
CA ALA A 45 7.22 4.83 -0.86
C ALA A 45 6.50 5.28 0.42
N GLN A 46 7.23 5.46 1.53
CA GLN A 46 6.66 6.02 2.77
C GLN A 46 6.24 7.48 2.61
N GLN A 47 7.06 8.31 1.97
CA GLN A 47 6.76 9.71 1.71
C GLN A 47 5.54 9.86 0.80
N LYS A 48 5.49 9.12 -0.32
CA LYS A 48 4.30 9.07 -1.19
C LYS A 48 3.05 8.68 -0.42
N ARG A 49 3.14 7.71 0.49
CA ARG A 49 2.03 7.32 1.37
C ARG A 49 1.60 8.42 2.33
N GLN A 50 2.56 9.11 2.96
CA GLN A 50 2.25 10.23 3.85
C GLN A 50 1.60 11.40 3.09
N ALA A 51 2.07 11.70 1.88
CA ALA A 51 1.47 12.71 1.02
C ALA A 51 0.02 12.36 0.68
N VAL A 52 -0.24 11.12 0.24
CA VAL A 52 -1.61 10.64 -0.04
C VAL A 52 -2.51 10.70 1.20
N MET A 53 -1.98 10.33 2.38
CA MET A 53 -2.72 10.44 3.64
C MET A 53 -3.04 11.89 4.00
N LEU A 54 -2.11 12.82 3.80
CA LEU A 54 -2.31 14.24 4.05
C LEU A 54 -3.35 14.82 3.10
N GLU A 55 -3.26 14.51 1.81
CA GLU A 55 -4.28 14.89 0.83
C GLU A 55 -5.66 14.33 1.20
N ALA A 56 -5.71 13.07 1.65
CA ALA A 56 -6.95 12.47 2.13
C ALA A 56 -7.50 13.27 3.32
N LYS A 57 -6.67 13.59 4.34
CA LYS A 57 -7.09 14.44 5.48
C LYS A 57 -7.63 15.80 5.03
N ASN A 58 -6.93 16.49 4.14
CA ASN A 58 -7.36 17.79 3.62
C ASN A 58 -8.73 17.68 2.91
N LYS A 59 -8.93 16.63 2.10
CA LYS A 59 -10.23 16.34 1.48
C LYS A 59 -11.33 16.05 2.50
N ARG A 60 -11.01 15.41 3.63
CA ARG A 60 -11.96 15.17 4.75
C ARG A 60 -12.37 16.48 5.41
N GLU A 61 -11.42 17.38 5.67
CA GLU A 61 -11.69 18.68 6.29
C GLU A 61 -12.51 19.58 5.37
N ALA A 62 -12.14 19.68 4.09
CA ALA A 62 -12.90 20.42 3.09
C ALA A 62 -14.34 19.88 2.97
N PHE A 63 -14.51 18.55 2.99
CA PHE A 63 -15.83 17.93 2.96
C PHE A 63 -16.69 18.31 4.18
N LYS A 64 -16.10 18.39 5.38
CA LYS A 64 -16.79 18.80 6.61
C LYS A 64 -17.14 20.29 6.60
N ALA A 65 -16.23 21.15 6.16
CA ALA A 65 -16.44 22.60 6.10
C ALA A 65 -17.61 22.99 5.19
N GLU A 66 -17.84 22.22 4.11
CA GLU A 66 -18.95 22.46 3.18
C GLU A 66 -20.30 21.88 3.65
N ALA A 67 -20.37 21.23 4.81
CA ALA A 67 -21.59 20.56 5.27
C ALA A 67 -22.79 21.51 5.39
N GLN A 68 -22.60 22.68 5.99
CA GLN A 68 -23.70 23.64 6.18
C GLN A 68 -24.27 24.10 4.83
N LYS A 69 -23.40 24.42 3.86
CA LYS A 69 -23.80 24.82 2.50
C LYS A 69 -24.63 23.73 1.81
N ARG A 70 -24.25 22.46 1.98
CA ARG A 70 -25.03 21.32 1.43
C ARG A 70 -26.39 21.18 2.08
N VAL A 71 -26.46 21.31 3.41
CA VAL A 71 -27.72 21.26 4.14
C VAL A 71 -28.65 22.36 3.61
N ASP A 72 -28.17 23.59 3.51
CA ASP A 72 -28.99 24.73 3.07
C ASP A 72 -29.48 24.56 1.62
N ALA A 73 -28.64 24.02 0.73
CA ALA A 73 -29.03 23.67 -0.63
C ALA A 73 -30.10 22.56 -0.66
N LEU A 74 -29.95 21.52 0.18
CA LEU A 74 -30.93 20.44 0.29
C LEU A 74 -32.26 20.91 0.91
N LYS A 75 -32.24 21.80 1.91
CA LYS A 75 -33.46 22.33 2.55
C LYS A 75 -34.42 22.91 1.50
N LYS A 76 -33.89 23.64 0.52
CA LYS A 76 -34.66 24.25 -0.59
C LYS A 76 -35.34 23.23 -1.50
N ARG A 77 -34.86 21.98 -1.53
CA ARG A 77 -35.31 20.95 -2.48
C ARG A 77 -36.15 19.85 -1.85
N VAL A 78 -35.81 19.44 -0.63
CA VAL A 78 -36.43 18.27 0.03
C VAL A 78 -37.10 18.59 1.36
N GLY A 79 -37.07 19.85 1.80
CA GLY A 79 -37.55 20.28 3.10
C GLY A 79 -36.51 20.09 4.21
N GLU A 80 -36.68 20.84 5.30
CA GLU A 80 -35.67 20.94 6.36
C GLU A 80 -35.38 19.61 7.07
N GLU A 81 -36.41 18.94 7.56
CA GLU A 81 -36.27 17.69 8.32
C GLU A 81 -35.64 16.57 7.49
N ARG A 82 -35.98 16.52 6.19
CA ARG A 82 -35.41 15.52 5.29
C ARG A 82 -33.96 15.83 4.93
N ALA A 83 -33.62 17.11 4.70
CA ALA A 83 -32.25 17.54 4.45
C ALA A 83 -31.33 17.20 5.63
N LYS A 84 -31.76 17.51 6.87
CA LYS A 84 -31.02 17.16 8.09
C LYS A 84 -30.78 15.66 8.21
N ARG A 85 -31.83 14.84 8.04
CA ARG A 85 -31.71 13.37 8.11
C ARG A 85 -30.75 12.79 7.06
N ILE A 86 -30.83 13.29 5.83
CA ILE A 86 -29.96 12.86 4.72
C ILE A 86 -28.49 13.20 5.02
N GLU A 87 -28.22 14.44 5.44
CA GLU A 87 -26.86 14.88 5.78
C GLU A 87 -26.30 14.11 6.97
N GLN A 88 -27.08 13.93 8.03
CA GLN A 88 -26.68 13.16 9.21
C GLN A 88 -26.34 11.71 8.87
N PHE A 89 -27.20 11.04 8.09
CA PHE A 89 -26.97 9.68 7.63
C PHE A 89 -25.66 9.58 6.85
N PHE A 90 -25.47 10.45 5.85
CA PHE A 90 -24.28 10.41 5.00
C PHE A 90 -23.00 10.71 5.79
N ASN A 91 -23.02 11.73 6.66
CA ASN A 91 -21.88 12.08 7.51
C ASN A 91 -21.52 10.96 8.48
N GLN A 92 -22.51 10.25 9.04
CA GLN A 92 -22.25 9.10 9.89
C GLN A 92 -21.55 7.98 9.11
N MET A 93 -21.99 7.69 7.88
CA MET A 93 -21.37 6.68 7.03
C MET A 93 -19.94 7.06 6.65
N VAL A 94 -19.73 8.30 6.20
CA VAL A 94 -18.40 8.84 5.88
C VAL A 94 -17.44 8.68 7.05
N ARG A 95 -17.84 9.12 8.25
CA ARG A 95 -16.99 8.99 9.46
C ARG A 95 -16.65 7.53 9.76
N LYS A 96 -17.63 6.62 9.67
CA LYS A 96 -17.40 5.19 9.88
C LYS A 96 -16.41 4.60 8.87
N PHE A 97 -16.52 4.98 7.60
CA PHE A 97 -15.64 4.49 6.54
C PHE A 97 -14.23 5.07 6.62
N GLU A 98 -14.08 6.36 6.92
CA GLU A 98 -12.77 6.98 7.18
C GLU A 98 -12.05 6.27 8.32
N ASN A 99 -12.73 6.05 9.45
CA ASN A 99 -12.16 5.34 10.59
C ASN A 99 -11.79 3.90 10.24
N ALA A 100 -12.59 3.21 9.43
CA ALA A 100 -12.29 1.86 8.98
C ALA A 100 -11.04 1.82 8.09
N ILE A 101 -10.94 2.73 7.13
CA ILE A 101 -9.78 2.89 6.25
C ILE A 101 -8.50 3.17 7.06
N ASP A 102 -8.58 4.09 8.03
CA ASP A 102 -7.43 4.43 8.89
C ASP A 102 -6.95 3.20 9.69
N ARG A 103 -7.88 2.40 10.21
CA ARG A 103 -7.57 1.14 10.90
C ARG A 103 -6.95 0.09 9.97
N LEU A 104 -7.43 0.00 8.72
CA LEU A 104 -6.86 -0.92 7.73
C LEU A 104 -5.44 -0.53 7.35
N ASN A 105 -5.18 0.77 7.13
CA ASN A 105 -3.83 1.28 6.87
C ASN A 105 -2.89 1.01 8.06
N GLY A 106 -3.32 1.30 9.29
CA GLY A 106 -2.53 1.00 10.49
C GLY A 106 -2.26 -0.50 10.70
N LEU A 107 -3.18 -1.38 10.24
CA LEU A 107 -2.91 -2.82 10.23
C LEU A 107 -1.89 -3.20 9.15
N ALA A 108 -2.02 -2.66 7.93
CA ALA A 108 -1.07 -2.89 6.84
C ALA A 108 0.36 -2.46 7.23
N ASP A 109 0.51 -1.32 7.92
CA ASP A 109 1.82 -0.84 8.37
C ASP A 109 2.45 -1.76 9.44
N ARG A 110 1.64 -2.27 10.38
CA ARG A 110 2.11 -3.26 11.37
C ARG A 110 2.52 -4.57 10.72
N ILE A 111 1.78 -5.00 9.69
CA ILE A 111 2.12 -6.19 8.90
C ILE A 111 3.44 -5.96 8.17
N GLU A 112 3.62 -4.83 7.48
CA GLU A 112 4.88 -4.47 6.80
C GLU A 112 6.07 -4.51 7.78
N SER A 113 5.91 -3.92 8.97
CA SER A 113 6.93 -3.96 10.01
C SER A 113 7.31 -5.39 10.42
N ARG A 114 6.32 -6.28 10.59
CA ARG A 114 6.57 -7.69 10.93
C ARG A 114 7.25 -8.45 9.81
N LEU A 115 6.86 -8.21 8.55
CA LEU A 115 7.51 -8.83 7.39
C LEU A 115 8.97 -8.42 7.27
N ASN A 116 9.29 -7.15 7.52
CA ASN A 116 10.67 -6.67 7.49
C ASN A 116 11.53 -7.36 8.57
N LYS A 117 11.02 -7.45 9.81
CA LYS A 117 11.71 -8.19 10.88
C LYS A 117 11.89 -9.68 10.55
N SER A 118 10.92 -10.27 9.85
CA SER A 118 10.98 -11.67 9.42
C SER A 118 12.01 -11.87 8.31
N GLU A 119 12.13 -10.92 7.38
CA GLU A 119 13.14 -10.93 6.31
C GLU A 119 14.55 -10.75 6.87
N GLU A 120 14.72 -9.86 7.86
CA GLU A 120 15.97 -9.67 8.60
C GLU A 120 16.38 -10.95 9.34
N ALA A 121 15.41 -11.74 9.82
CA ALA A 121 15.62 -13.06 10.41
C ALA A 121 15.86 -14.18 9.37
N GLY A 122 15.99 -13.83 8.08
CA GLY A 122 16.33 -14.77 7.00
C GLY A 122 15.15 -15.54 6.40
N ASN A 123 13.91 -15.19 6.74
CA ASN A 123 12.74 -15.83 6.12
C ASN A 123 12.45 -15.20 4.75
N ASP A 124 12.08 -16.02 3.76
CA ASP A 124 11.54 -15.49 2.50
C ASP A 124 10.09 -14.98 2.71
N VAL A 125 9.92 -13.68 2.53
CA VAL A 125 8.62 -12.99 2.68
C VAL A 125 8.08 -12.47 1.35
N SER A 126 8.70 -12.81 0.21
CA SER A 126 8.41 -12.21 -1.10
C SER A 126 6.93 -12.34 -1.47
N LYS A 127 6.38 -13.56 -1.39
CA LYS A 127 4.95 -13.82 -1.67
C LYS A 127 4.01 -13.06 -0.74
N ILE A 128 4.39 -12.88 0.52
CA ILE A 128 3.53 -12.22 1.53
C ILE A 128 3.57 -10.71 1.34
N LYS A 129 4.69 -10.15 0.89
CA LYS A 129 4.79 -8.75 0.45
C LYS A 129 3.88 -8.46 -0.75
N ASP A 130 3.79 -9.38 -1.70
CA ASP A 130 2.86 -9.25 -2.83
C ASP A 130 1.40 -9.29 -2.38
N GLN A 131 1.05 -10.18 -1.45
CA GLN A 131 -0.28 -10.22 -0.85
C GLN A 131 -0.59 -8.92 -0.10
N LEU A 132 0.38 -8.37 0.65
CA LEU A 132 0.23 -7.09 1.34
C LEU A 132 0.03 -5.93 0.34
N LYS A 133 0.76 -5.93 -0.78
CA LYS A 133 0.54 -4.97 -1.86
C LYS A 133 -0.89 -5.08 -2.40
N SER A 134 -1.37 -6.28 -2.70
CA SER A 134 -2.76 -6.49 -3.15
C SER A 134 -3.80 -6.03 -2.13
N ALA A 135 -3.52 -6.17 -0.83
CA ALA A 135 -4.38 -5.65 0.22
C ALA A 135 -4.37 -4.12 0.27
N ARG A 136 -3.20 -3.47 0.11
CA ARG A 136 -3.07 -2.01 0.01
C ARG A 136 -3.82 -1.45 -1.20
N ASP A 137 -3.73 -2.12 -2.35
CA ASP A 137 -4.46 -1.73 -3.57
C ASP A 137 -5.99 -1.73 -3.32
N LYS A 138 -6.50 -2.71 -2.56
CA LYS A 138 -7.92 -2.74 -2.16
C LYS A 138 -8.31 -1.63 -1.17
N ILE A 139 -7.42 -1.25 -0.25
CA ILE A 139 -7.64 -0.10 0.64
C ILE A 139 -7.76 1.19 -0.18
N SER A 140 -6.84 1.39 -1.14
CA SER A 140 -6.88 2.54 -2.05
C SER A 140 -8.17 2.56 -2.88
N ALA A 141 -8.63 1.41 -3.38
CA ALA A 141 -9.91 1.33 -4.08
C ALA A 141 -11.11 1.72 -3.19
N ALA A 142 -11.07 1.40 -1.89
CA ALA A 142 -12.09 1.83 -0.94
C ALA A 142 -12.05 3.34 -0.68
N GLU A 143 -10.85 3.93 -0.58
CA GLU A 143 -10.65 5.39 -0.47
C GLU A 143 -11.21 6.14 -1.69
N THR A 144 -10.87 5.67 -2.90
CA THR A 144 -11.38 6.25 -4.15
C THR A 144 -12.90 6.19 -4.21
N ALA A 145 -13.50 5.03 -3.91
CA ALA A 145 -14.96 4.90 -3.90
C ALA A 145 -15.63 5.79 -2.85
N LEU A 146 -14.99 6.02 -1.69
CA LEU A 146 -15.50 6.94 -0.67
C LEU A 146 -15.47 8.39 -1.17
N ASN A 147 -14.42 8.79 -1.89
CA ASN A 147 -14.31 10.12 -2.48
C ASN A 147 -15.35 10.33 -3.60
N GLU A 148 -15.60 9.31 -4.43
CA GLU A 148 -16.68 9.32 -5.42
C GLU A 148 -18.05 9.47 -4.76
N ALA A 149 -18.32 8.72 -3.69
CA ALA A 149 -19.56 8.83 -2.93
C ALA A 149 -19.74 10.25 -2.35
N LYS A 150 -18.68 10.85 -1.81
CA LYS A 150 -18.69 12.24 -1.32
C LYS A 150 -18.97 13.24 -2.44
N ALA A 151 -18.35 13.09 -3.60
CA ALA A 151 -18.57 13.96 -4.76
C ALA A 151 -20.03 13.87 -5.23
N LYS A 152 -20.56 12.65 -5.40
CA LYS A 152 -21.95 12.43 -5.81
C LYS A 152 -22.96 12.97 -4.77
N PHE A 153 -22.63 12.89 -3.49
CA PHE A 153 -23.45 13.50 -2.45
C PHE A 153 -23.43 15.04 -2.51
N LYS A 154 -22.30 15.67 -2.84
CA LYS A 154 -22.24 17.12 -3.10
C LYS A 154 -23.12 17.50 -4.30
N GLU A 155 -23.03 16.74 -5.39
CA GLU A 155 -23.84 16.97 -6.61
C GLU A 155 -25.35 16.82 -6.37
N MET A 156 -25.75 15.89 -5.50
CA MET A 156 -27.15 15.62 -5.17
C MET A 156 -27.90 16.89 -4.70
N ALA A 157 -27.24 17.78 -3.97
CA ALA A 157 -27.85 19.00 -3.46
C ALA A 157 -28.36 19.95 -4.57
N ASN A 158 -27.78 19.83 -5.78
CA ASN A 158 -28.14 20.64 -6.95
C ASN A 158 -28.93 19.86 -8.00
N SER A 159 -29.25 18.58 -7.75
CA SER A 159 -29.96 17.73 -8.70
C SER A 159 -31.42 18.17 -8.87
N GLN A 160 -31.92 18.10 -10.11
CA GLN A 160 -33.35 18.29 -10.40
C GLN A 160 -34.21 17.14 -9.88
N ASN A 161 -33.63 15.96 -9.65
CA ASN A 161 -34.32 14.82 -9.03
C ASN A 161 -33.55 14.33 -7.79
N PRO A 162 -33.71 15.01 -6.63
CA PRO A 162 -33.01 14.65 -5.40
C PRO A 162 -33.28 13.22 -4.91
N LYS A 163 -34.46 12.65 -5.22
CA LYS A 163 -34.82 11.30 -4.79
C LYS A 163 -34.00 10.24 -5.51
N GLU A 164 -33.87 10.35 -6.84
CA GLU A 164 -33.04 9.43 -7.62
C GLU A 164 -31.55 9.64 -7.33
N ALA A 165 -31.11 10.89 -7.22
CA ALA A 165 -29.72 11.18 -6.84
C ALA A 165 -29.36 10.58 -5.47
N PHE A 166 -30.27 10.63 -4.49
CA PHE A 166 -30.04 9.99 -3.18
C PHE A 166 -29.96 8.45 -3.27
N ARG A 167 -30.73 7.82 -4.17
CA ARG A 167 -30.63 6.36 -4.41
C ARG A 167 -29.25 5.99 -4.95
N GLN A 168 -28.71 6.78 -5.87
CA GLN A 168 -27.36 6.58 -6.41
C GLN A 168 -26.29 6.74 -5.32
N VAL A 169 -26.40 7.77 -4.47
CA VAL A 169 -25.51 7.94 -3.32
C VAL A 169 -25.55 6.72 -2.40
N LYS A 170 -26.74 6.19 -2.11
CA LYS A 170 -26.90 5.00 -1.25
C LYS A 170 -26.22 3.77 -1.87
N ALA A 171 -26.35 3.57 -3.18
CA ALA A 171 -25.68 2.48 -3.88
C ALA A 171 -24.15 2.61 -3.79
N LEU A 172 -23.61 3.83 -3.95
CA LEU A 172 -22.18 4.08 -3.78
C LEU A 172 -21.70 3.80 -2.35
N VAL A 173 -22.47 4.22 -1.34
CA VAL A 173 -22.19 3.93 0.08
C VAL A 173 -22.12 2.41 0.34
N GLN A 174 -23.03 1.63 -0.26
CA GLN A 174 -22.97 0.16 -0.18
C GLN A 174 -21.73 -0.40 -0.88
N GLY A 175 -21.37 0.16 -2.04
CA GLY A 175 -20.14 -0.20 -2.76
C GLY A 175 -18.88 0.08 -1.94
N VAL A 176 -18.82 1.22 -1.22
CA VAL A 176 -17.71 1.54 -0.30
C VAL A 176 -17.63 0.50 0.82
N ALA A 177 -18.76 0.17 1.45
CA ALA A 177 -18.81 -0.84 2.50
C ALA A 177 -18.28 -2.21 2.02
N GLN A 178 -18.61 -2.60 0.79
CA GLN A 178 -18.12 -3.84 0.20
C GLN A 178 -16.60 -3.80 -0.03
N LYS A 179 -16.08 -2.72 -0.62
CA LYS A 179 -14.63 -2.57 -0.83
C LYS A 179 -13.83 -2.58 0.48
N ILE A 180 -14.35 -1.98 1.55
CA ILE A 180 -13.75 -2.03 2.89
C ILE A 180 -13.70 -3.48 3.41
N LYS A 181 -14.77 -4.26 3.23
CA LYS A 181 -14.78 -5.68 3.61
C LYS A 181 -13.76 -6.49 2.83
N ASP A 182 -13.63 -6.23 1.53
CA ASP A 182 -12.69 -6.95 0.67
C ASP A 182 -11.23 -6.61 1.02
N ALA A 183 -10.94 -5.34 1.34
CA ALA A 183 -9.65 -4.93 1.88
C ALA A 183 -9.34 -5.60 3.23
N HIS A 184 -10.32 -5.66 4.14
CA HIS A 184 -10.18 -6.35 5.42
C HIS A 184 -9.88 -7.85 5.25
N ARG A 185 -10.63 -8.54 4.38
CA ARG A 185 -10.40 -9.96 4.07
C ARG A 185 -8.99 -10.19 3.54
N ALA A 186 -8.54 -9.35 2.60
CA ALA A 186 -7.18 -9.46 2.06
C ALA A 186 -6.11 -9.30 3.15
N LEU A 187 -6.25 -8.34 4.08
CA LEU A 187 -5.31 -8.22 5.20
C LEU A 187 -5.36 -9.42 6.15
N VAL A 188 -6.54 -9.97 6.41
CA VAL A 188 -6.68 -11.19 7.23
C VAL A 188 -5.93 -12.35 6.57
N ASP A 189 -6.02 -12.50 5.25
CA ASP A 189 -5.31 -13.55 4.53
C ASP A 189 -3.79 -13.35 4.57
N VAL A 190 -3.31 -12.10 4.46
CA VAL A 190 -1.88 -11.78 4.70
C VAL A 190 -1.45 -12.19 6.11
N VAL A 191 -2.25 -11.90 7.14
CA VAL A 191 -1.95 -12.28 8.53
C VAL A 191 -1.91 -13.80 8.69
N LYS A 192 -2.80 -14.55 8.02
CA LYS A 192 -2.75 -16.01 8.02
C LYS A 192 -1.46 -16.53 7.38
N SER A 193 -1.01 -15.94 6.27
CA SER A 193 0.26 -16.32 5.62
C SER A 193 1.49 -16.07 6.49
N ILE A 194 1.40 -15.13 7.44
CA ILE A 194 2.49 -14.85 8.39
C ILE A 194 2.56 -15.90 9.51
N LYS A 195 1.47 -16.61 9.82
CA LYS A 195 1.46 -17.64 10.86
C LYS A 195 2.38 -18.79 10.44
N GLY A 196 3.54 -18.88 11.09
CA GLY A 196 4.57 -19.89 10.80
C GLY A 196 5.95 -19.29 10.53
N LEU A 197 6.05 -17.98 10.29
CA LEU A 197 7.34 -17.30 10.16
C LEU A 197 8.00 -17.12 11.52
N ARG A 198 9.32 -17.38 11.58
CA ARG A 198 10.13 -17.07 12.77
C ARG A 198 10.32 -15.56 12.84
N LEU A 199 9.58 -14.91 13.73
CA LEU A 199 9.89 -13.55 14.15
C LEU A 199 11.19 -13.64 14.95
N GLY A 200 12.28 -13.03 14.48
CA GLY A 200 13.61 -13.13 15.11
C GLY A 200 13.54 -13.11 16.63
N SER A 201 14.08 -14.17 17.25
CA SER A 201 14.09 -14.34 18.70
C SER A 201 15.11 -13.40 19.32
N GLU A 202 14.68 -12.22 19.74
CA GLU A 202 15.18 -11.71 21.02
C GLU A 202 14.12 -12.05 22.06
N ALA A 203 14.21 -13.26 22.58
CA ALA A 203 13.65 -13.58 23.87
C ALA A 203 14.43 -12.74 24.88
N THR A 204 13.90 -11.60 25.30
CA THR A 204 14.35 -10.95 26.53
C THR A 204 13.93 -11.85 27.69
N SER A 205 14.76 -12.85 27.99
CA SER A 205 14.72 -13.54 29.26
C SER A 205 15.04 -12.51 30.34
N THR A 206 14.00 -11.91 30.94
CA THR A 206 14.13 -11.15 32.17
C THR A 206 14.55 -12.13 33.26
N SER A 207 15.86 -12.28 33.44
CA SER A 207 16.44 -12.93 34.61
C SER A 207 16.15 -12.03 35.80
N SER A 208 15.05 -12.28 36.50
CA SER A 208 14.82 -11.72 37.83
C SER A 208 15.89 -12.25 38.77
N ARG A 209 16.69 -11.35 39.33
CA ARG A 209 17.60 -11.60 40.45
C ARG A 209 17.04 -10.95 41.70
#